data_AF-A0A261A5Q6-F1
#
_entry.id   AF-A0A261A5Q6-F1
#
_cell.length_a   1.000
_cell.length_b   1.000
_cell.length_c   1.000
_cell.angle_alpha   90.00
_cell.angle_beta   90.00
_cell.angle_gamma   90.00
#
_symmetry.space_group_name_H-M   'P 1'
#
loop_
_entity.id
_entity.type
_entity.pdbx_description
1 polymer ?
#
loop_
_entity_poly.entity_id
_entity_poly.type
_entity_poly.pdbx_seq_one_letter_code
_entity_poly.pdbx_strand_id
1 'polypeptide(L)'
;MDSENGTSQLGYCYSVDNDDYYSCIFQNDFAKFIWLISFVLFLPFVSHLVFLLYSYVYNLNRERDRVTAVFQIIDHFHFILKMYYVFYYASILGAIVRDLLGEFTSLITLWFGFFFLFIIPITYEVNQTLLSLLAIQRFLIYFFPRTEKYLNFSEVTMKRLVRTLYGLATSFMLLVWTLKYINESVANNLQLAYFLFLNVLVVFSSLLYVPIVISIRKFTNLASAQVNQPQRYVAWQLVAVVAEKMIVYSVIFTNYMFTNNNFDN
;
A
#
# COMPACT_ATOMS: atom_id res chain seq x y z
N MET A 1 44.91 -8.22 4.37
CA MET A 1 44.10 -8.64 3.21
C MET A 1 43.15 -9.72 3.68
N ASP A 2 41.92 -9.47 4.08
CA ASP A 2 41.16 -8.26 4.38
C ASP A 2 40.08 -8.66 5.39
N SER A 3 39.59 -7.65 6.10
CA SER A 3 38.72 -7.68 7.27
C SER A 3 37.32 -8.27 7.04
N GLU A 4 36.91 -9.22 7.87
CA GLU A 4 35.51 -9.44 8.23
C GLU A 4 35.34 -9.11 9.72
N ASN A 5 35.19 -7.82 10.02
CA ASN A 5 34.74 -7.34 11.32
C ASN A 5 33.27 -6.90 11.17
N GLY A 6 32.37 -7.88 11.19
CA GLY A 6 30.94 -7.64 11.40
C GLY A 6 30.67 -7.49 12.89
N THR A 7 31.13 -6.41 13.51
CA THR A 7 30.79 -6.09 14.90
C THR A 7 29.30 -5.75 14.96
N SER A 8 28.52 -6.55 15.68
CA SER A 8 27.12 -6.25 15.98
C SER A 8 27.01 -4.91 16.71
N GLN A 9 25.92 -4.14 16.50
CA GLN A 9 25.71 -2.82 17.12
C GLN A 9 25.83 -2.83 18.67
N LEU A 10 25.59 -3.98 19.30
CA LEU A 10 25.83 -4.20 20.74
C LEU A 10 27.32 -4.18 21.10
N GLY A 11 28.20 -4.65 20.23
CA GLY A 11 29.66 -4.59 20.39
C GLY A 11 30.22 -3.18 20.24
N TYR A 12 29.53 -2.32 19.47
CA TYR A 12 29.92 -0.93 19.27
C TYR A 12 29.62 -0.04 20.49
N CYS A 13 28.42 -0.11 21.09
CA CYS A 13 28.18 0.64 22.33
C CYS A 13 29.12 0.14 23.47
N TYR A 14 29.53 -1.13 23.47
CA TYR A 14 30.45 -1.70 24.47
C TYR A 14 31.87 -1.11 24.47
N SER A 15 32.30 -0.45 23.38
CA SER A 15 33.62 0.18 23.27
C SER A 15 33.67 1.65 23.70
N VAL A 16 32.55 2.22 24.15
CA VAL A 16 32.45 3.64 24.53
C VAL A 16 32.46 3.79 26.06
N ASP A 17 33.04 4.87 26.58
CA ASP A 17 33.14 5.16 28.02
C ASP A 17 31.78 5.08 28.74
N ASN A 18 31.77 4.72 30.02
CA ASN A 18 30.56 4.37 30.79
C ASN A 18 29.43 5.42 30.74
N ASP A 19 29.73 6.72 30.74
CA ASP A 19 28.70 7.77 30.67
C ASP A 19 28.07 7.88 29.26
N ASP A 20 28.86 7.59 28.23
CA ASP A 20 28.42 7.55 26.82
C ASP A 20 27.77 6.21 26.43
N TYR A 21 28.07 5.14 27.17
CA TYR A 21 27.40 3.84 27.04
C TYR A 21 25.90 3.94 27.35
N TYR A 22 25.55 4.57 28.48
CA TYR A 22 24.15 4.74 28.87
C TYR A 22 23.43 5.71 27.95
N SER A 23 24.10 6.74 27.42
CA SER A 23 23.52 7.66 26.43
C SER A 23 23.29 6.97 25.07
N CYS A 24 24.23 6.12 24.60
CA CYS A 24 24.12 5.27 23.40
C CYS A 24 22.90 4.34 23.48
N ILE A 25 22.74 3.61 24.58
CA ILE A 25 21.61 2.68 24.79
C ILE A 25 20.30 3.45 24.93
N PHE A 26 20.28 4.51 25.73
CA PHE A 26 19.07 5.31 25.96
C PHE A 26 18.58 5.96 24.67
N GLN A 27 19.48 6.48 23.82
CA GLN A 27 19.11 7.08 22.54
C GLN A 27 18.57 6.04 21.55
N ASN A 28 19.13 4.83 21.55
CA ASN A 28 18.68 3.74 20.70
C ASN A 28 17.31 3.19 21.15
N ASP A 29 17.08 3.06 22.45
CA ASP A 29 15.81 2.61 23.01
C ASP A 29 14.72 3.69 22.94
N PHE A 30 15.07 4.96 23.09
CA PHE A 30 14.17 6.08 22.87
C PHE A 30 13.75 6.20 21.40
N ALA A 31 14.68 6.00 20.45
CA ALA A 31 14.37 5.98 19.01
C ALA A 31 13.45 4.79 18.65
N LYS A 32 13.73 3.59 19.19
CA LYS A 32 12.83 2.42 19.03
C LYS A 32 11.46 2.68 19.63
N PHE A 33 11.38 3.34 20.78
CA PHE A 33 10.12 3.69 21.45
C PHE A 33 9.30 4.70 20.64
N ILE A 34 9.92 5.77 20.12
CA ILE A 34 9.26 6.72 19.21
C ILE A 34 8.79 6.02 17.94
N TRP A 35 9.62 5.14 17.36
CA TRP A 35 9.27 4.37 16.18
C TRP A 35 8.08 3.43 16.45
N LEU A 36 8.06 2.77 17.60
CA LEU A 36 6.97 1.91 18.05
C LEU A 36 5.67 2.70 18.25
N ILE A 37 5.69 3.85 18.92
CA ILE A 37 4.48 4.69 19.09
C ILE A 37 3.95 5.19 17.74
N SER A 38 4.83 5.66 16.87
CA SER A 38 4.44 6.20 15.56
C SER A 38 3.83 5.12 14.66
N PHE A 39 4.48 3.95 14.58
CA PHE A 39 4.11 2.90 13.64
C PHE A 39 2.98 2.00 14.16
N VAL A 40 2.93 1.72 15.46
CA VAL A 40 1.97 0.77 16.05
C VAL A 40 0.68 1.46 16.51
N LEU A 41 0.74 2.74 16.88
CA LEU A 41 -0.43 3.43 17.45
C LEU A 41 -0.92 4.60 16.59
N PHE A 42 -0.03 5.52 16.21
CA PHE A 42 -0.46 6.74 15.51
C PHE A 42 -0.92 6.49 14.06
N LEU A 43 -0.12 5.79 13.26
CA LEU A 43 -0.47 5.49 11.87
C LEU A 43 -1.76 4.66 11.73
N PRO A 44 -1.98 3.59 12.51
CA PRO A 44 -3.24 2.84 12.49
C PRO A 44 -4.43 3.67 12.96
N PHE A 45 -4.24 4.56 13.93
CA PHE A 45 -5.30 5.45 14.41
C PHE A 45 -5.76 6.42 13.30
N VAL A 46 -4.81 7.07 12.63
CA VAL A 46 -5.11 7.97 11.52
C VAL A 46 -5.77 7.21 10.37
N SER A 47 -5.26 6.04 9.99
CA SER A 47 -5.86 5.23 8.92
C SER A 47 -7.29 4.82 9.26
N HIS A 48 -7.58 4.53 10.54
CA HIS A 48 -8.93 4.24 11.01
C HIS A 48 -9.88 5.42 10.81
N LEU A 49 -9.45 6.62 11.19
CA LEU A 49 -10.23 7.85 10.96
C LEU A 49 -10.51 8.08 9.46
N VAL A 50 -9.49 7.90 8.61
CA VAL A 50 -9.66 8.01 7.15
C VAL A 50 -10.66 6.97 6.64
N PHE A 51 -10.59 5.73 7.12
CA PHE A 51 -11.52 4.68 6.71
C PHE A 51 -12.96 4.97 7.13
N LEU A 52 -13.18 5.49 8.34
CA LEU A 52 -14.52 5.89 8.80
C LEU A 52 -15.12 6.96 7.90
N LEU A 53 -14.34 8.02 7.59
CA LEU A 53 -14.74 9.08 6.68
C LEU A 53 -14.99 8.55 5.27
N TYR A 54 -14.10 7.70 4.77
CA TYR A 54 -14.22 7.04 3.47
C TYR A 54 -15.51 6.21 3.37
N SER A 55 -15.81 5.40 4.39
CA SER A 55 -16.99 4.55 4.44
C SER A 55 -18.28 5.38 4.51
N TYR A 56 -18.27 6.49 5.24
CA TYR A 56 -19.38 7.44 5.27
C TYR A 56 -19.64 8.06 3.88
N VAL A 57 -18.60 8.59 3.23
CA VAL A 57 -18.70 9.19 1.88
C VAL A 57 -19.10 8.15 0.84
N TYR A 58 -18.58 6.92 0.93
CA TYR A 58 -18.96 5.81 0.06
C TYR A 58 -20.47 5.53 0.16
N ASN A 59 -21.01 5.41 1.38
CA ASN A 59 -22.42 5.11 1.58
C ASN A 59 -23.33 6.22 1.06
N LEU A 60 -22.96 7.49 1.27
CA LEU A 60 -23.71 8.65 0.78
C LEU A 60 -23.82 8.69 -0.75
N ASN A 61 -22.75 8.29 -1.45
CA ASN A 61 -22.69 8.40 -2.91
C ASN A 61 -23.05 7.09 -3.63
N ARG A 62 -23.33 6.01 -2.89
CA ARG A 62 -23.44 4.65 -3.41
C ARG A 62 -24.44 4.52 -4.56
N GLU A 63 -25.69 4.95 -4.35
CA GLU A 63 -26.75 4.79 -5.35
C GLU A 63 -26.49 5.61 -6.61
N ARG A 64 -25.95 6.82 -6.44
CA ARG A 64 -25.62 7.71 -7.56
C ARG A 64 -24.47 7.16 -8.40
N ASP A 65 -23.42 6.66 -7.74
CA ASP A 65 -22.20 6.25 -8.43
C ASP A 65 -22.34 4.84 -9.05
N ARG A 66 -23.30 4.03 -8.59
CA ARG A 66 -23.54 2.64 -9.01
C ARG A 66 -23.60 2.41 -10.52
N VAL A 67 -24.10 3.39 -11.27
CA VAL A 67 -24.24 3.31 -12.73
C VAL A 67 -22.93 3.53 -13.47
N THR A 68 -21.86 3.93 -12.78
CA THR A 68 -20.56 4.19 -13.39
C THR A 68 -19.68 2.95 -13.37
N ALA A 69 -18.94 2.69 -14.46
CA ALA A 69 -17.96 1.59 -14.50
C ALA A 69 -16.87 1.72 -13.41
N VAL A 70 -16.62 2.95 -12.95
CA VAL A 70 -15.67 3.24 -11.86
C VAL A 70 -16.18 2.76 -10.51
N PHE A 71 -17.49 2.77 -10.29
CA PHE A 71 -18.06 2.35 -9.02
C PHE A 71 -17.73 0.90 -8.69
N GLN A 72 -17.59 0.01 -9.67
CA GLN A 72 -17.18 -1.36 -9.39
C GLN A 72 -15.79 -1.45 -8.77
N ILE A 73 -14.87 -0.57 -9.18
CA ILE A 73 -13.54 -0.45 -8.59
C ILE A 73 -13.68 0.09 -7.17
N ILE A 74 -14.43 1.17 -6.98
CA ILE A 74 -14.66 1.79 -5.66
C ILE A 74 -15.33 0.81 -4.67
N ASP A 75 -16.33 0.06 -5.13
CA ASP A 75 -17.05 -0.96 -4.37
C ASP A 75 -16.13 -2.10 -3.95
N HIS A 76 -15.30 -2.57 -4.89
CA HIS A 76 -14.26 -3.56 -4.61
C HIS A 76 -13.24 -3.05 -3.59
N PHE A 77 -12.78 -1.80 -3.72
CA PHE A 77 -11.89 -1.16 -2.75
C PHE A 77 -12.50 -1.09 -1.35
N HIS A 78 -13.75 -0.64 -1.23
CA HIS A 78 -14.45 -0.58 0.06
C HIS A 78 -14.61 -1.96 0.69
N PHE A 79 -14.92 -2.98 -0.12
CA PHE A 79 -15.00 -4.37 0.33
C PHE A 79 -13.64 -4.89 0.86
N ILE A 80 -12.56 -4.70 0.10
CA ILE A 80 -11.22 -5.12 0.51
C ILE A 80 -10.77 -4.38 1.77
N LEU A 81 -11.00 -3.07 1.87
CA LEU A 81 -10.66 -2.28 3.05
C LEU A 81 -11.42 -2.75 4.29
N LYS A 82 -12.72 -3.06 4.17
CA LYS A 82 -13.50 -3.67 5.25
C LYS A 82 -12.89 -4.99 5.71
N MET A 83 -12.56 -5.88 4.78
CA MET A 83 -11.91 -7.15 5.12
C MET A 83 -10.58 -6.92 5.83
N TYR A 84 -9.73 -6.02 5.32
CA TYR A 84 -8.45 -5.68 5.94
C TYR A 84 -8.62 -5.29 7.41
N TYR A 85 -9.57 -4.40 7.74
CA TYR A 85 -9.80 -4.00 9.14
C TYR A 85 -10.36 -5.13 10.01
N VAL A 86 -11.25 -5.97 9.47
CA VAL A 86 -11.75 -7.15 10.21
C VAL A 86 -10.59 -8.08 10.56
N PHE A 87 -9.71 -8.38 9.61
CA PHE A 87 -8.55 -9.25 9.84
C PHE A 87 -7.50 -8.60 10.75
N TYR A 88 -7.29 -7.29 10.65
CA TYR A 88 -6.41 -6.53 11.54
C TYR A 88 -6.87 -6.60 13.01
N TYR A 89 -8.15 -6.39 13.30
CA TYR A 89 -8.64 -6.51 14.67
C TYR A 89 -8.68 -7.95 15.16
N ALA A 90 -9.00 -8.89 14.28
CA ALA A 90 -9.00 -10.30 14.62
C ALA A 90 -7.58 -10.81 14.92
N SER A 91 -6.53 -10.26 14.28
CA SER A 91 -5.14 -10.61 14.61
C SER A 91 -4.67 -10.03 15.95
N ILE A 92 -5.06 -8.80 16.30
CA ILE A 92 -4.81 -8.23 17.63
C ILE A 92 -5.48 -9.09 18.71
N LEU A 93 -6.76 -9.41 18.52
CA LEU A 93 -7.51 -10.25 19.45
C LEU A 93 -6.88 -11.65 19.55
N GLY A 94 -6.47 -12.24 18.43
CA GLY A 94 -5.77 -13.52 18.39
C GLY A 94 -4.44 -13.50 19.15
N ALA A 95 -3.67 -12.41 19.06
CA ALA A 95 -2.43 -12.24 19.81
C ALA A 95 -2.68 -12.17 21.33
N ILE A 96 -3.69 -11.40 21.77
CA ILE A 96 -4.09 -11.32 23.18
C ILE A 96 -4.54 -12.69 23.70
N VAL A 97 -5.34 -13.41 22.91
CA VAL A 97 -5.84 -14.75 23.27
C VAL A 97 -4.69 -15.75 23.39
N ARG A 98 -3.69 -15.70 22.51
CA ARG A 98 -2.49 -16.54 22.61
C ARG A 98 -1.73 -16.29 23.91
N ASP A 99 -1.50 -15.01 24.24
CA ASP A 99 -0.75 -14.65 25.44
C ASP A 99 -1.53 -15.02 26.72
N LEU A 100 -2.87 -15.13 26.66
CA LEU A 100 -3.73 -15.50 27.79
C LEU A 100 -3.99 -17.01 27.92
N LEU A 101 -4.13 -17.76 26.81
CA LEU A 101 -4.63 -19.15 26.80
C LEU A 101 -3.59 -20.20 26.36
N GLY A 102 -2.40 -19.82 25.91
CA GLY A 102 -1.35 -20.76 25.49
C GLY A 102 -1.66 -21.52 24.18
N GLU A 103 -1.13 -22.75 24.04
CA GLU A 103 -0.85 -23.46 22.77
C GLU A 103 -2.01 -23.68 21.77
N PHE A 104 -3.28 -23.52 22.17
CA PHE A 104 -4.46 -23.69 21.28
C PHE A 104 -4.53 -22.69 20.11
N THR A 105 -3.61 -21.72 20.05
CA THR A 105 -3.59 -20.63 19.06
C THR A 105 -2.74 -20.87 17.81
N SER A 106 -2.06 -22.01 17.66
CA SER A 106 -1.13 -22.26 16.54
C SER A 106 -1.82 -22.26 15.17
N LEU A 107 -2.98 -22.92 15.04
CA LEU A 107 -3.76 -22.96 13.79
C LEU A 107 -4.34 -21.59 13.43
N ILE A 108 -4.88 -20.88 14.42
CA ILE A 108 -5.41 -19.52 14.23
C ILE A 108 -4.30 -18.57 13.75
N THR A 109 -3.11 -18.68 14.36
CA THR A 109 -1.93 -17.89 13.98
C THR A 109 -1.47 -18.21 12.55
N LEU A 110 -1.51 -19.48 12.13
CA LEU A 110 -1.18 -19.88 10.76
C LEU A 110 -2.17 -19.31 9.73
N TRP A 111 -3.47 -19.34 10.01
CA TRP A 111 -4.50 -18.74 9.14
C TRP A 111 -4.31 -17.22 8.99
N PHE A 112 -3.99 -16.53 10.09
CA PHE A 112 -3.64 -15.10 10.03
C PHE A 112 -2.36 -14.87 9.22
N GLY A 113 -1.31 -15.67 9.46
CA GLY A 113 -0.07 -15.60 8.69
C GLY A 113 -0.32 -15.76 7.18
N PHE A 114 -1.15 -16.73 6.78
CA PHE A 114 -1.54 -16.92 5.39
C PHE A 114 -2.25 -15.69 4.81
N PHE A 115 -3.20 -15.11 5.57
CA PHE A 115 -3.92 -13.91 5.13
C PHE A 115 -2.97 -12.72 4.90
N PHE A 116 -2.07 -12.45 5.84
CA PHE A 116 -1.12 -11.35 5.75
C PHE A 116 -0.06 -11.55 4.66
N LEU A 117 0.43 -12.78 4.49
CA LEU A 117 1.50 -13.07 3.53
C LEU A 117 1.00 -13.16 2.08
N PHE A 118 -0.21 -13.67 1.85
CA PHE A 118 -0.70 -13.96 0.50
C PHE A 118 -1.81 -13.01 0.05
N ILE A 119 -2.84 -12.79 0.88
CA ILE A 119 -4.04 -12.08 0.42
C ILE A 119 -3.80 -10.57 0.33
N ILE A 120 -3.15 -9.98 1.34
CA ILE A 120 -2.91 -8.54 1.37
C ILE A 120 -2.01 -8.08 0.19
N PRO A 121 -0.85 -8.70 -0.09
CA PRO A 121 -0.01 -8.26 -1.21
C PRO A 121 -0.72 -8.37 -2.55
N ILE A 122 -1.40 -9.49 -2.81
CA ILE A 122 -2.15 -9.69 -4.07
C ILE A 122 -3.24 -8.63 -4.23
N THR A 123 -4.04 -8.39 -3.17
CA THR A 123 -5.11 -7.39 -3.23
C THR A 123 -4.55 -5.98 -3.42
N TYR A 124 -3.43 -5.65 -2.77
CA TYR A 124 -2.74 -4.38 -2.95
C TYR A 124 -2.26 -4.18 -4.39
N GLU A 125 -1.59 -5.17 -4.99
CA GLU A 125 -1.08 -5.11 -6.36
C GLU A 125 -2.20 -4.93 -7.40
N VAL A 126 -3.29 -5.69 -7.25
CA VAL A 126 -4.44 -5.60 -8.14
C VAL A 126 -5.09 -4.23 -8.03
N ASN A 127 -5.31 -3.75 -6.82
CA ASN A 127 -5.86 -2.43 -6.54
C ASN A 127 -5.00 -1.32 -7.15
N GLN A 128 -3.69 -1.41 -6.97
CA GLN A 128 -2.72 -0.48 -7.52
C GLN A 128 -2.77 -0.43 -9.05
N THR A 129 -2.88 -1.60 -9.68
CA THR A 129 -3.00 -1.74 -11.14
C THR A 129 -4.33 -1.20 -11.66
N LEU A 130 -5.44 -1.45 -10.96
CA LEU A 130 -6.77 -0.95 -11.32
C LEU A 130 -6.83 0.59 -11.29
N LEU A 131 -6.28 1.22 -10.24
CA LEU A 131 -6.20 2.68 -10.15
C LEU A 131 -5.38 3.28 -11.30
N SER A 132 -4.25 2.64 -11.62
CA SER A 132 -3.37 3.06 -12.71
C SER A 132 -4.07 2.97 -14.07
N LEU A 133 -4.70 1.83 -14.35
CA LEU A 133 -5.47 1.61 -15.57
C LEU A 133 -6.60 2.62 -15.72
N LEU A 134 -7.33 2.89 -14.64
CA LEU A 134 -8.43 3.83 -14.65
C LEU A 134 -7.96 5.27 -14.88
N ALA A 135 -6.82 5.67 -14.31
CA ALA A 135 -6.23 6.98 -14.57
C ALA A 135 -5.86 7.15 -16.03
N ILE A 136 -5.17 6.16 -16.61
CA ILE A 136 -4.80 6.15 -18.03
C ILE A 136 -6.06 6.21 -18.90
N GLN A 137 -7.07 5.39 -18.60
CA GLN A 137 -8.35 5.38 -19.30
C GLN A 137 -9.01 6.76 -19.31
N ARG A 138 -9.09 7.42 -18.14
CA ARG A 138 -9.70 8.75 -18.00
C ARG A 138 -8.91 9.83 -18.75
N PHE A 139 -7.58 9.78 -18.67
CA PHE A 139 -6.71 10.68 -19.42
C PHE A 139 -6.94 10.54 -20.93
N LEU A 140 -6.92 9.30 -21.45
CA LEU A 140 -7.09 9.04 -22.88
C LEU A 140 -8.47 9.45 -23.38
N ILE A 141 -9.54 9.14 -22.65
CA ILE A 141 -10.90 9.56 -23.04
C ILE A 141 -11.00 11.10 -23.04
N TYR A 142 -10.39 11.77 -22.07
CA TYR A 142 -10.47 13.23 -21.96
C TYR A 142 -9.72 13.95 -23.11
N PHE A 143 -8.47 13.57 -23.39
CA PHE A 143 -7.64 14.24 -24.39
C PHE A 143 -7.82 13.69 -25.81
N PHE A 144 -8.26 12.44 -25.94
CA PHE A 144 -8.47 11.76 -27.21
C PHE A 144 -9.84 11.09 -27.25
N PRO A 145 -10.94 11.85 -27.49
CA PRO A 145 -12.31 11.31 -27.47
C PRO A 145 -12.55 10.10 -28.37
N ARG A 146 -11.76 9.95 -29.45
CA ARG A 146 -11.78 8.76 -30.33
C ARG A 146 -11.51 7.45 -29.59
N THR A 147 -10.78 7.51 -28.47
CA THR A 147 -10.46 6.34 -27.64
C THR A 147 -11.65 5.84 -26.81
N GLU A 148 -12.69 6.66 -26.61
CA GLU A 148 -13.87 6.31 -25.82
C GLU A 148 -14.55 5.05 -26.33
N LYS A 149 -14.63 4.85 -27.66
CA LYS A 149 -15.19 3.65 -28.27
C LYS A 149 -14.50 2.36 -27.83
N TYR A 150 -13.19 2.41 -27.56
CA TYR A 150 -12.38 1.25 -27.19
C TYR A 150 -12.23 1.12 -25.67
N LEU A 151 -12.30 2.24 -24.96
CA LEU A 151 -12.03 2.35 -23.53
C LEU A 151 -13.30 2.45 -22.68
N ASN A 152 -14.49 2.37 -23.27
CA ASN A 152 -15.73 2.31 -22.52
C ASN A 152 -15.97 0.87 -22.03
N PHE A 153 -15.52 0.58 -20.80
CA PHE A 153 -15.67 -0.73 -20.19
C PHE A 153 -17.10 -0.92 -19.66
N SER A 154 -17.77 -1.97 -20.12
CA SER A 154 -19.01 -2.43 -19.49
C SER A 154 -18.75 -3.00 -18.09
N GLU A 155 -19.79 -3.08 -17.26
CA GLU A 155 -19.73 -3.71 -15.94
C GLU A 155 -19.22 -5.17 -16.01
N VAL A 156 -19.59 -5.90 -17.06
CA VAL A 156 -19.15 -7.29 -17.27
C VAL A 156 -17.68 -7.35 -17.62
N THR A 157 -17.23 -6.44 -18.50
CA THR A 157 -15.82 -6.33 -18.92
C THR A 157 -14.94 -6.03 -17.73
N MET A 158 -15.35 -5.09 -16.88
CA MET A 158 -14.60 -4.67 -15.71
C MET A 158 -14.52 -5.78 -14.65
N LYS A 159 -15.62 -6.51 -14.38
CA LYS A 159 -15.56 -7.72 -13.51
C LYS A 159 -14.61 -8.79 -14.06
N ARG A 160 -14.62 -9.03 -15.37
CA ARG A 160 -13.70 -9.97 -16.01
C ARG A 160 -12.26 -9.50 -15.87
N LEU A 161 -12.01 -8.20 -16.06
CA LEU A 161 -10.69 -7.58 -15.91
C LEU A 161 -10.15 -7.74 -14.49
N VAL A 162 -10.96 -7.44 -13.46
CA VAL A 162 -10.59 -7.63 -12.06
C VAL A 162 -10.20 -9.09 -11.81
N ARG A 163 -11.01 -10.07 -12.26
CA ARG A 163 -10.70 -11.50 -12.11
C ARG A 163 -9.39 -11.90 -12.82
N THR A 164 -9.15 -11.37 -14.03
CA THR A 164 -7.89 -11.64 -14.75
C THR A 164 -6.67 -11.08 -14.02
N LEU A 165 -6.79 -9.88 -13.43
CA LEU A 165 -5.69 -9.28 -12.66
C LEU A 165 -5.38 -10.10 -11.41
N TYR A 166 -6.39 -10.55 -10.67
CA TYR A 166 -6.19 -11.46 -9.53
C TYR A 166 -5.50 -12.76 -9.94
N GLY A 167 -5.91 -13.36 -11.06
CA GLY A 167 -5.28 -14.58 -11.59
C GLY A 167 -3.81 -14.37 -11.96
N LEU A 168 -3.49 -13.25 -12.62
CA LEU A 168 -2.12 -12.90 -12.99
C LEU A 168 -1.24 -12.62 -11.77
N ALA A 169 -1.72 -11.82 -10.81
CA ALA A 169 -0.98 -11.51 -9.58
C ALA A 169 -0.71 -12.79 -8.76
N THR A 170 -1.71 -13.66 -8.62
CA THR A 170 -1.54 -14.96 -7.93
C THR A 170 -0.53 -15.85 -8.66
N SER A 171 -0.61 -15.93 -10.00
CA SER A 171 0.34 -16.72 -10.81
C SER A 171 1.77 -16.19 -10.66
N PHE A 172 1.96 -14.87 -10.69
CA PHE A 172 3.25 -14.24 -10.49
C PHE A 172 3.82 -14.52 -9.09
N MET A 173 2.99 -14.44 -8.05
CA MET A 173 3.39 -14.77 -6.69
C MET A 173 3.87 -16.23 -6.57
N LEU A 174 3.13 -17.18 -7.14
CA LEU A 174 3.52 -18.60 -7.17
C LEU A 174 4.83 -18.80 -7.96
N LEU A 175 5.03 -18.08 -9.06
CA LEU A 175 6.28 -18.11 -9.81
C LEU A 175 7.47 -17.61 -8.96
N VAL A 176 7.33 -16.47 -8.28
CA VAL A 176 8.40 -15.94 -7.41
C VAL A 176 8.71 -16.93 -6.28
N TRP A 177 7.69 -17.56 -5.70
CA TRP A 177 7.88 -18.51 -4.62
C TRP A 177 8.59 -19.80 -5.08
N THR A 178 8.21 -20.34 -6.24
CA THR A 178 8.91 -21.49 -6.84
C THR A 178 10.33 -21.14 -7.25
N LEU A 179 10.57 -19.96 -7.81
CA LEU A 179 11.91 -19.47 -8.12
C LEU A 179 12.74 -19.27 -6.85
N LYS A 180 12.14 -18.83 -5.74
CA LYS A 180 12.88 -18.64 -4.48
C LYS A 180 13.42 -19.96 -3.93
N TYR A 181 12.68 -21.04 -4.12
CA TYR A 181 13.12 -22.39 -3.78
C TYR A 181 14.31 -22.87 -4.66
N ILE A 182 14.35 -22.47 -5.93
CA ILE A 182 15.40 -22.89 -6.89
C ILE A 182 16.63 -21.99 -6.79
N ASN A 183 16.43 -20.67 -6.86
CA ASN A 183 17.45 -19.64 -6.85
C ASN A 183 16.89 -18.35 -6.25
N GLU A 184 17.17 -18.15 -4.97
CA GLU A 184 16.70 -17.01 -4.19
C GLU A 184 17.14 -15.66 -4.78
N SER A 185 18.35 -15.55 -5.33
CA SER A 185 18.85 -14.30 -5.92
C SER A 185 18.02 -13.87 -7.13
N VAL A 186 17.72 -14.81 -8.03
CA VAL A 186 16.89 -14.54 -9.22
C VAL A 186 15.47 -14.16 -8.81
N ALA A 187 14.89 -14.86 -7.83
CA ALA A 187 13.54 -14.57 -7.33
C ALA A 187 13.45 -13.18 -6.70
N ASN A 188 14.42 -12.81 -5.85
CA ASN A 188 14.46 -11.51 -5.21
C ASN A 188 14.63 -10.38 -6.24
N ASN A 189 15.48 -10.56 -7.25
CA ASN A 189 15.65 -9.58 -8.33
C ASN A 189 14.38 -9.42 -9.17
N LEU A 190 13.68 -10.52 -9.50
CA LEU A 190 12.42 -10.47 -10.23
C LEU A 190 11.32 -9.77 -9.42
N GLN A 191 11.21 -10.08 -8.13
CA GLN A 191 10.26 -9.46 -7.22
C GLN A 191 10.54 -7.96 -7.07
N LEU A 192 11.82 -7.55 -6.93
CA LEU A 192 12.22 -6.15 -6.88
C LEU A 192 11.89 -5.41 -8.17
N ALA A 193 12.20 -5.99 -9.33
CA ALA A 193 11.90 -5.40 -10.63
C ALA A 193 10.38 -5.18 -10.81
N TYR A 194 9.57 -6.17 -10.44
CA TYR A 194 8.11 -6.06 -10.48
C TYR A 194 7.57 -4.98 -9.53
N PHE A 195 8.09 -4.93 -8.29
CA PHE A 195 7.75 -3.90 -7.33
C PHE A 195 8.07 -2.50 -7.87
N LEU A 196 9.28 -2.30 -8.43
CA LEU A 196 9.68 -1.02 -9.04
C LEU A 196 8.76 -0.64 -10.20
N PHE A 197 8.42 -1.60 -11.07
CA PHE A 197 7.52 -1.38 -12.19
C PHE A 197 6.14 -0.88 -11.72
N LEU A 198 5.51 -1.54 -10.74
CA LEU A 198 4.21 -1.11 -10.21
C LEU A 198 4.25 0.28 -9.59
N ASN A 199 5.33 0.60 -8.87
CA ASN A 199 5.51 1.92 -8.25
C ASN A 199 5.64 3.02 -9.32
N VAL A 200 6.50 2.81 -10.32
CA VAL A 200 6.65 3.75 -11.44
C VAL A 200 5.32 3.92 -12.18
N LEU A 201 4.60 2.82 -12.41
CA LEU A 201 3.29 2.84 -13.07
C LEU A 201 2.29 3.73 -12.33
N VAL A 202 2.21 3.64 -11.00
CA VAL A 202 1.31 4.49 -10.20
C VAL A 202 1.73 5.93 -10.19
N VAL A 203 3.01 6.21 -10.00
CA VAL A 203 3.51 7.59 -9.99
C VAL A 203 3.21 8.23 -11.33
N PHE A 204 3.54 7.54 -12.44
CA PHE A 204 3.20 7.99 -13.79
C PHE A 204 1.69 8.21 -13.95
N SER A 205 0.86 7.25 -13.53
CA SER A 205 -0.61 7.34 -13.61
C SER A 205 -1.18 8.50 -12.80
N SER A 206 -0.59 8.81 -11.64
CA SER A 206 -0.98 9.95 -10.81
C SER A 206 -0.64 11.29 -11.48
N LEU A 207 0.49 11.37 -12.19
CA LEU A 207 0.88 12.56 -12.95
C LEU A 207 -0.07 12.82 -14.12
N LEU A 208 -0.64 11.78 -14.73
CA LEU A 208 -1.66 11.94 -15.78
C LEU A 208 -2.96 12.62 -15.29
N TYR A 209 -3.22 12.66 -13.98
CA TYR A 209 -4.36 13.40 -13.43
C TYR A 209 -4.13 14.91 -13.35
N VAL A 210 -2.88 15.37 -13.26
CA VAL A 210 -2.53 16.79 -13.22
C VAL A 210 -3.09 17.56 -14.44
N PRO A 211 -2.84 17.13 -15.70
CA PRO A 211 -3.38 17.83 -16.86
C PRO A 211 -4.92 17.76 -16.93
N ILE A 212 -5.56 16.69 -16.44
CA ILE A 212 -7.02 16.57 -16.33
C ILE A 212 -7.58 17.61 -15.35
N VAL A 213 -6.95 17.79 -14.19
CA VAL A 213 -7.41 18.77 -13.19
C VAL A 213 -7.21 20.20 -13.70
N ILE A 214 -6.09 20.50 -14.36
CA ILE A 214 -5.83 21.82 -14.96
C ILE A 214 -6.88 22.15 -16.02
N SER A 215 -7.19 21.19 -16.91
CA SER A 215 -8.17 21.39 -17.96
C SER A 215 -9.59 21.55 -17.42
N ILE A 216 -9.99 20.78 -16.39
CA ILE A 216 -11.30 20.94 -15.72
C ILE A 216 -11.42 22.32 -15.07
N ARG A 217 -10.35 22.83 -14.43
CA ARG A 217 -10.35 24.19 -13.83
C ARG A 217 -10.62 25.27 -14.87
N LYS A 218 -10.17 25.09 -16.11
CA LYS A 218 -10.40 26.01 -17.24
C LYS A 218 -11.85 26.07 -17.71
N PHE A 219 -12.68 25.07 -17.40
CA PHE A 219 -14.09 24.96 -17.81
C PHE A 219 -15.10 24.98 -16.64
N THR A 220 -14.68 25.50 -15.48
CA THR A 220 -15.49 25.53 -14.23
C THR A 220 -16.81 26.30 -14.32
N ASN A 221 -17.00 27.12 -15.35
CA ASN A 221 -18.25 27.86 -15.58
C ASN A 221 -19.39 26.99 -16.17
N LEU A 222 -19.12 25.75 -16.58
CA LEU A 222 -20.13 24.84 -17.15
C LEU A 222 -20.69 23.91 -16.06
N ALA A 223 -22.03 23.84 -15.94
CA ALA A 223 -22.72 22.99 -14.96
C ALA A 223 -22.33 21.50 -15.05
N SER A 224 -21.96 21.01 -16.24
CA SER A 224 -21.44 19.64 -16.44
C SER A 224 -20.09 19.39 -15.77
N ALA A 225 -19.25 20.41 -15.58
CA ALA A 225 -17.98 20.31 -14.86
C ALA A 225 -18.16 20.12 -13.35
N GLN A 226 -19.27 20.60 -12.78
CA GLN A 226 -19.62 20.38 -11.36
C GLN A 226 -20.11 18.94 -11.09
N VAL A 227 -20.55 18.21 -12.13
CA VAL A 227 -21.09 16.84 -12.06
C VAL A 227 -19.98 15.77 -12.15
N ASN A 228 -18.72 16.13 -12.44
CA ASN A 228 -17.57 15.21 -12.54
C ASN A 228 -17.05 14.65 -11.19
N GLN A 229 -17.95 14.33 -10.24
CA GLN A 229 -17.58 13.81 -8.92
C GLN A 229 -16.80 12.48 -8.92
N PRO A 230 -17.05 11.51 -9.81
CA PRO A 230 -16.30 10.24 -9.83
C PRO A 230 -14.82 10.41 -10.20
N GLN A 231 -14.49 11.40 -11.05
CA GLN A 231 -13.10 11.68 -11.45
C GLN A 231 -12.29 12.27 -10.29
N ARG A 232 -12.90 13.11 -9.46
CA ARG A 232 -12.25 13.66 -8.25
C ARG A 232 -11.94 12.57 -7.24
N TYR A 233 -12.82 11.57 -7.10
CA TYR A 233 -12.62 10.49 -6.15
C TYR A 233 -11.40 9.62 -6.51
N VAL A 234 -11.28 9.23 -7.77
CA VAL A 234 -10.13 8.45 -8.27
C VAL A 234 -8.83 9.26 -8.15
N ALA A 235 -8.87 10.56 -8.41
CA ALA A 235 -7.73 11.44 -8.21
C ALA A 235 -7.29 11.48 -6.74
N TRP A 236 -8.23 11.64 -5.79
CA TRP A 236 -7.92 11.62 -4.37
C TRP A 236 -7.42 10.26 -3.88
N GLN A 237 -7.94 9.16 -4.41
CA GLN A 237 -7.43 7.82 -4.12
C GLN A 237 -5.97 7.67 -4.60
N LEU A 238 -5.63 8.16 -5.80
CA LEU A 238 -4.25 8.15 -6.29
C LEU A 238 -3.32 9.03 -5.46
N VAL A 239 -3.76 10.23 -5.09
CA VAL A 239 -3.00 11.12 -4.20
C VAL A 239 -2.76 10.44 -2.85
N ALA A 240 -3.78 9.78 -2.29
CA ALA A 240 -3.64 9.05 -1.03
C ALA A 240 -2.63 7.90 -1.15
N VAL A 241 -2.69 7.09 -2.22
CA VAL A 241 -1.73 5.99 -2.45
C VAL A 241 -0.30 6.49 -2.64
N VAL A 242 -0.11 7.60 -3.35
CA VAL A 242 1.22 8.20 -3.53
C VAL A 242 1.73 8.77 -2.20
N ALA A 243 0.89 9.48 -1.45
CA ALA A 243 1.25 10.01 -0.13
C ALA A 243 1.63 8.90 0.86
N GLU A 244 0.86 7.80 0.88
CA GLU A 244 1.18 6.61 1.67
C GLU A 244 2.57 6.06 1.33
N LYS A 245 2.87 5.88 0.04
CA LYS A 245 4.19 5.40 -0.40
C LYS A 245 5.32 6.35 0.00
N MET A 246 5.11 7.67 -0.11
CA MET A 246 6.11 8.66 0.32
C MET A 246 6.38 8.60 1.82
N ILE A 247 5.35 8.42 2.65
CA ILE A 247 5.49 8.25 4.10
C ILE A 247 6.29 6.97 4.39
N VAL A 248 5.93 5.84 3.77
CA VAL A 248 6.63 4.56 3.98
C VAL A 248 8.11 4.66 3.57
N TYR A 249 8.41 5.23 2.40
CA TYR A 249 9.80 5.41 1.97
C TYR A 249 10.57 6.38 2.87
N SER A 250 9.94 7.45 3.33
CA SER A 250 10.57 8.38 4.29
C SER A 250 10.92 7.68 5.60
N VAL A 251 10.03 6.82 6.11
CA VAL A 251 10.25 6.06 7.34
C VAL A 251 11.39 5.05 7.17
N ILE A 252 11.41 4.31 6.06
CA ILE A 252 12.50 3.37 5.73
C ILE A 252 13.83 4.12 5.61
N PHE A 253 13.84 5.27 4.94
CA PHE A 253 15.03 6.10 4.80
C PHE A 253 15.55 6.61 6.15
N THR A 254 14.67 7.11 7.03
CA THR A 254 15.09 7.48 8.39
C THR A 254 15.62 6.29 9.17
N ASN A 255 15.00 5.11 9.09
CA ASN A 255 15.50 3.91 9.76
C ASN A 255 16.90 3.54 9.26
N TYR A 256 17.12 3.55 7.94
CA TYR A 256 18.43 3.31 7.32
C TYR A 256 19.49 4.32 7.78
N MET A 257 19.16 5.61 7.81
CA MET A 257 20.06 6.66 8.30
C MET A 257 20.40 6.46 9.79
N PHE A 258 19.41 6.12 10.63
CA PHE A 258 19.65 5.84 12.05
C PHE A 258 20.47 4.56 12.27
N THR A 259 20.29 3.51 11.46
CA THR A 259 21.08 2.28 11.61
C THR A 259 22.51 2.46 11.11
N ASN A 260 22.74 3.19 10.02
CA ASN A 260 24.08 3.43 9.47
C ASN A 260 24.90 4.47 10.26
N ASN A 261 24.27 5.54 10.77
CA ASN A 261 25.00 6.54 11.57
C ASN A 261 25.51 5.98 12.92
N ASN A 262 25.08 4.78 13.32
CA ASN A 262 25.58 4.07 14.51
C ASN A 262 26.82 3.19 14.22
N PHE A 263 27.31 3.14 12.97
CA PHE A 263 28.52 2.38 12.60
C PHE A 263 29.73 3.25 12.26
N ASP A 264 29.56 4.57 12.14
CA ASP A 264 30.58 5.49 11.61
C ASP A 264 31.18 6.48 12.62
N ASN A 265 30.82 6.42 13.92
CA ASN A 265 31.50 7.18 14.98
C ASN A 265 32.45 6.30 15.79
#